data_AF-A0A917RKX5-F1
#
_entry.id   AF-A0A917RKX5-F1
#
_cell.length_a   1.000
_cell.length_b   1.000
_cell.length_c   1.000
_cell.angle_alpha   90.00
_cell.angle_beta   90.00
_cell.angle_gamma   90.00
#
_symmetry.space_group_name_H-M   'P 1'
#
loop_
_entity.id
_entity.type
_entity.pdbx_description
1 polymer ?
#
loop_
_entity_poly.entity_id
_entity_poly.type
_entity_poly.pdbx_seq_one_letter_code
_entity_poly.pdbx_strand_id
1 'polypeptide(L)'
;MNVPSGSFSAGSGGGVDVGEVRKFLGERLPGYAVPQTITVLDRFPLTANGKIDRAALSAQAVEPEGPPEEDPPPRPGLEERIAEIWAELLEIPPPGRGRSFFALGGDSLLATRFADIVRRRLGAELSMRRFFATPTIAGCAEAIGQEIGDPHSHEVEEGVL
;
A
#
# COMPACT_ATOMS: atom_id res chain seq x y z
N MET A 1 -13.08 29.85 -12.98
CA MET A 1 -12.58 28.49 -12.68
C MET A 1 -11.56 28.65 -11.56
N ASN A 2 -11.96 28.33 -10.33
CA ASN A 2 -11.17 28.63 -9.13
C ASN A 2 -10.07 27.57 -8.98
N VAL A 3 -8.82 27.94 -9.25
CA VAL A 3 -7.66 27.13 -8.88
C VAL A 3 -7.38 27.37 -7.39
N PRO A 4 -7.51 26.37 -6.49
CA PRO A 4 -7.12 26.56 -5.11
C PRO A 4 -5.59 26.70 -5.07
N SER A 5 -5.12 27.91 -4.73
CA SER A 5 -3.73 28.21 -4.43
C SER A 5 -3.31 27.47 -3.16
N GLY A 6 -2.85 26.22 -3.31
CA GLY A 6 -2.10 25.54 -2.26
C GLY A 6 -0.69 26.14 -2.21
N SER A 7 -0.39 26.84 -1.13
CA SER A 7 0.98 27.29 -0.82
C SER A 7 1.76 26.11 -0.28
N PHE A 8 2.74 25.62 -1.03
CA PHE A 8 3.75 24.68 -0.52
C PHE A 8 4.80 25.50 0.22
N SER A 9 4.89 25.35 1.54
CA SER A 9 5.89 26.06 2.33
C SER A 9 7.10 25.16 2.52
N ALA A 10 8.21 25.50 1.85
CA ALA A 10 9.48 24.85 2.08
C ALA A 10 9.95 25.14 3.52
N GLY A 11 9.85 24.14 4.39
CA GLY A 11 10.68 24.08 5.59
C GLY A 11 12.14 24.16 5.14
N SER A 12 12.88 25.10 5.70
CA SER A 12 14.25 25.46 5.33
C SER A 12 15.16 24.25 5.11
N GLY A 13 15.40 23.90 3.84
CA GLY A 13 16.20 22.74 3.45
C GLY A 13 15.92 22.14 2.05
N GLY A 14 15.34 22.88 1.10
CA GLY A 14 15.46 22.60 -0.34
C GLY A 14 14.99 21.24 -0.90
N GLY A 15 14.12 20.50 -0.22
CA GLY A 15 13.57 19.23 -0.70
C GLY A 15 12.06 19.29 -0.92
N VAL A 16 11.55 18.57 -1.92
CA VAL A 16 10.11 18.34 -2.10
C VAL A 16 9.63 17.37 -1.02
N ASP A 17 8.64 17.77 -0.22
CA ASP A 17 8.04 16.89 0.80
C ASP A 17 7.07 15.89 0.13
N VAL A 18 7.51 14.63 0.06
CA VAL A 18 6.73 13.54 -0.53
C VAL A 18 5.44 13.25 0.25
N GLY A 19 5.43 13.46 1.57
CA GLY A 19 4.26 13.28 2.42
C GLY A 19 3.17 14.30 2.12
N GLU A 20 3.54 15.57 1.95
CA GLU A 20 2.61 16.63 1.53
C GLU A 20 2.04 16.37 0.13
N VAL A 21 2.89 15.95 -0.83
CA VAL A 21 2.44 15.60 -2.18
C VAL A 21 1.45 14.44 -2.14
N ARG A 22 1.74 13.39 -1.37
CA ARG A 22 0.85 12.23 -1.23
C ARG A 22 -0.49 12.62 -0.62
N LYS A 23 -0.49 13.43 0.44
CA LYS A 23 -1.71 13.95 1.05
C LYS A 23 -2.54 14.75 0.05
N PHE A 24 -1.90 15.66 -0.69
CA PHE A 24 -2.55 16.46 -1.72
C PHE A 24 -3.22 15.61 -2.81
N LEU A 25 -2.56 14.54 -3.24
CA LEU A 25 -3.10 13.57 -4.21
C LEU A 25 -4.27 12.78 -3.61
N GLY A 26 -4.18 12.34 -2.35
CA GLY A 26 -5.25 11.60 -1.68
C GLY A 26 -6.56 12.38 -1.49
N GLU A 27 -6.48 13.70 -1.42
CA GLU A 27 -7.68 14.57 -1.37
C GLU A 27 -8.38 14.72 -2.73
N ARG A 28 -7.72 14.39 -3.83
CA ARG A 28 -8.16 14.72 -5.22
C ARG A 28 -8.32 13.52 -6.13
N LEU A 29 -7.68 12.41 -5.77
CA LEU A 29 -7.71 11.18 -6.54
C LEU A 29 -8.41 10.09 -5.74
N PRO A 30 -9.16 9.18 -6.40
CA PRO A 30 -9.54 7.93 -5.78
C PRO A 30 -8.31 7.20 -5.23
N GLY A 31 -8.44 6.49 -4.09
CA GLY A 31 -7.29 5.89 -3.41
C GLY A 31 -6.41 4.99 -4.30
N TYR A 32 -7.00 4.29 -5.27
CA TYR A 32 -6.27 3.45 -6.23
C TYR A 32 -5.40 4.23 -7.23
N ALA A 33 -5.63 5.54 -7.38
CA ALA A 33 -4.89 6.42 -8.28
C ALA A 33 -3.81 7.22 -7.56
N VAL A 34 -3.69 7.07 -6.22
CA VAL A 34 -2.61 7.66 -5.44
C VAL A 34 -1.37 6.78 -5.59
N PRO A 35 -0.24 7.30 -6.11
CA PRO A 35 0.98 6.51 -6.30
C PRO A 35 1.51 5.96 -4.97
N GLN A 36 1.89 4.69 -4.97
CA GLN A 36 2.49 4.04 -3.81
C GLN A 36 3.91 4.58 -3.54
N THR A 37 4.66 4.90 -4.60
CA THR A 37 6.02 5.46 -4.55
C THR A 37 6.05 6.80 -5.27
N ILE A 38 6.73 7.79 -4.68
CA ILE A 38 6.98 9.10 -5.28
C ILE A 38 8.47 9.36 -5.08
N THR A 39 9.20 9.51 -6.19
CA THR A 39 10.64 9.80 -6.19
C THR A 39 10.86 11.22 -6.67
N VAL A 40 11.63 11.99 -5.90
CA VAL A 40 12.05 13.33 -6.29
C VAL A 40 13.33 13.20 -7.10
N LEU A 41 13.34 13.77 -8.29
CA LEU A 41 14.51 13.78 -9.18
C LEU A 41 14.92 15.23 -9.41
N ASP A 42 16.22 15.49 -9.33
CA ASP A 42 16.78 16.82 -9.66
C ASP A 42 16.58 17.15 -11.15
N ARG A 43 16.61 16.12 -12.01
CA ARG A 43 16.42 16.24 -13.46
C ARG A 43 15.87 14.96 -14.05
N PHE A 44 15.07 15.10 -15.11
CA PHE A 44 14.66 13.94 -15.90
C PHE A 44 15.84 13.40 -16.72
N PRO A 45 16.08 12.07 -16.74
CA PRO A 45 16.98 11.46 -17.69
C PRO A 45 16.39 11.55 -19.09
N LEU A 46 17.19 12.02 -20.03
CA LEU A 46 16.80 12.19 -21.42
C LEU A 46 17.73 11.36 -22.31
N THR A 47 17.15 10.78 -23.36
CA THR A 47 17.86 10.19 -24.49
C THR A 47 18.64 11.28 -25.25
N ALA A 48 19.56 10.88 -26.14
CA ALA A 48 20.30 11.81 -27.00
C ALA A 48 19.39 12.72 -27.86
N ASN A 49 18.16 12.28 -28.14
CA ASN A 49 17.14 13.02 -28.89
C ASN A 49 16.24 13.90 -27.98
N GLY A 50 16.56 14.05 -26.69
CA GLY A 50 15.82 14.90 -25.75
C GLY A 50 14.50 14.33 -25.24
N LYS A 51 14.13 13.09 -25.61
CA LYS A 51 12.97 12.38 -25.04
C LYS A 51 13.32 11.79 -23.68
N ILE A 52 12.33 11.67 -22.78
CA ILE A 52 12.50 10.97 -21.50
C ILE A 52 13.02 9.55 -21.76
N ASP A 53 14.15 9.21 -21.17
CA ASP A 53 14.68 7.86 -21.16
C ASP A 53 13.99 7.08 -20.04
N ARG A 54 12.98 6.28 -20.41
CA ARG A 54 12.19 5.50 -19.45
C ARG A 54 13.02 4.43 -18.73
N ALA A 55 14.02 3.85 -19.39
CA ALA A 55 14.85 2.83 -18.76
C ALA A 55 15.75 3.46 -17.69
N ALA A 56 16.40 4.58 -18.01
CA ALA A 56 17.18 5.34 -17.06
C ALA A 56 16.32 5.94 -15.93
N LEU A 57 15.09 6.36 -16.24
CA LEU A 57 14.14 6.85 -15.25
C LEU A 57 13.75 5.75 -14.25
N SER A 58 13.41 4.55 -14.74
CA SER A 58 13.08 3.41 -13.87
C SER A 58 14.28 2.97 -13.02
N ALA A 59 15.51 3.08 -13.52
CA ALA A 59 16.71 2.77 -12.75
C ALA A 59 17.06 3.83 -11.68
N GLN A 60 16.57 5.07 -11.85
CA GLN A 60 16.74 6.18 -10.88
C GLN A 60 15.58 6.28 -9.90
N ALA A 61 14.44 5.66 -10.20
CA ALA A 61 13.40 5.46 -9.23
C ALA A 61 13.99 4.58 -8.13
N VAL A 62 14.33 5.20 -7.00
CA VAL A 62 14.75 4.51 -5.80
C VAL A 62 13.60 3.55 -5.47
N GLU A 63 13.86 2.24 -5.58
CA GLU A 63 13.06 1.20 -4.91
C GLU A 63 12.78 1.75 -3.50
N PRO A 64 11.51 1.80 -3.06
CA PRO A 64 11.15 2.42 -1.79
C PRO A 64 12.15 1.95 -0.75
N GLU A 65 12.85 2.90 -0.14
CA GLU A 65 14.03 2.66 0.68
C GLU A 65 13.89 1.32 1.45
N GLY A 66 14.89 0.47 1.26
CA GLY A 66 15.21 -0.54 2.26
C GLY A 66 15.20 0.10 3.65
N PRO A 67 14.86 -0.71 4.66
CA PRO A 67 13.85 -0.43 5.67
C PRO A 67 13.97 0.95 6.36
N PRO A 68 12.86 1.56 6.81
CA PRO A 68 12.99 2.56 7.86
C PRO A 68 13.79 1.92 9.00
N GLU A 69 14.70 2.68 9.63
CA GLU A 69 15.60 2.20 10.69
C GLU A 69 14.90 1.49 11.86
N GLU A 70 13.56 1.44 11.90
CA GLU A 70 12.77 0.61 12.80
C GLU A 70 11.51 0.11 12.06
N ASP A 71 11.60 -0.96 11.26
CA ASP A 71 10.40 -1.74 10.94
C ASP A 71 10.26 -2.90 11.94
N PRO A 72 9.46 -2.73 13.02
CA PRO A 72 9.35 -3.73 14.06
C PRO A 72 8.76 -5.03 13.51
N PRO A 73 9.13 -6.18 14.11
CA PRO A 73 8.58 -7.46 13.71
C PRO A 73 7.04 -7.49 13.90
N PRO A 74 6.34 -8.35 13.15
CA PRO A 74 4.93 -8.66 13.39
C PRO A 74 4.66 -8.95 14.86
N ARG A 75 3.58 -8.41 15.41
CA ARG A 75 3.16 -8.72 16.78
C ARG A 75 2.69 -10.17 16.89
N PRO A 76 2.85 -10.82 18.06
CA PRO A 76 2.34 -12.16 18.28
C PRO A 76 0.86 -12.33 17.93
N GLY A 77 0.51 -13.45 17.30
CA GLY A 77 -0.88 -13.80 17.01
C GLY A 77 -1.29 -13.61 15.55
N LEU A 78 -2.08 -12.58 15.23
CA LEU A 78 -2.64 -12.41 13.89
C LEU A 78 -1.60 -11.87 12.90
N GLU A 79 -0.78 -10.90 13.31
CA GLU A 79 0.23 -10.30 12.44
C GLU A 79 1.30 -11.31 12.02
N GLU A 80 1.77 -12.17 12.93
CA GLU A 80 2.69 -13.28 12.60
C GLU A 80 2.13 -14.20 11.51
N ARG A 81 0.87 -14.65 11.65
CA ARG A 81 0.24 -15.52 10.66
C ARG A 81 0.10 -14.85 9.30
N ILE A 82 -0.21 -13.55 9.28
CA ILE A 82 -0.25 -12.78 8.04
C ILE A 82 1.14 -12.70 7.41
N ALA A 83 2.17 -12.43 8.22
CA ALA A 83 3.55 -12.36 7.75
C ALA A 83 4.04 -13.70 7.19
N GLU A 84 3.65 -14.83 7.80
CA GLU A 84 3.92 -16.18 7.29
C GLU A 84 3.25 -16.41 5.93
N ILE A 85 1.97 -16.06 5.79
CA ILE A 85 1.26 -16.17 4.51
C ILE A 85 1.93 -15.32 3.43
N TRP A 86 2.38 -14.10 3.77
CA TRP A 86 3.08 -13.24 2.84
C TRP A 86 4.45 -13.80 2.45
N ALA A 87 5.20 -14.33 3.40
CA ALA A 87 6.47 -15.01 3.15
C ALA A 87 6.31 -16.17 2.17
N GLU A 88 5.26 -16.98 2.33
CA GLU A 88 4.92 -18.07 1.41
C GLU A 88 4.51 -17.55 0.01
N LEU A 89 3.68 -16.50 -0.07
CA LEU A 89 3.16 -15.98 -1.32
C LEU A 89 4.17 -15.21 -2.16
N LEU A 90 5.06 -14.49 -1.50
CA LEU A 90 6.05 -13.61 -2.12
C LEU A 90 7.44 -14.27 -2.21
N GLU A 91 7.60 -15.47 -1.64
CA GLU A 91 8.86 -16.22 -1.60
C GLU A 91 10.00 -15.42 -0.94
N ILE A 92 9.69 -14.71 0.14
CA ILE A 92 10.62 -13.86 0.91
C ILE A 92 10.65 -14.27 2.39
N PRO A 93 11.68 -13.84 3.16
CA PRO A 93 11.63 -13.92 4.61
C PRO A 93 10.45 -13.12 5.20
N PRO A 94 9.91 -13.50 6.37
CA PRO A 94 8.81 -12.76 7.01
C PRO A 94 9.13 -11.27 7.13
N PRO A 95 8.34 -10.38 6.49
CA PRO A 95 8.62 -8.97 6.50
C PRO A 95 8.19 -8.31 7.82
N GLY A 96 8.77 -7.14 8.10
CA GLY A 96 8.35 -6.29 9.22
C GLY A 96 6.92 -5.79 9.06
N ARG A 97 6.28 -5.40 10.17
CA ARG A 97 4.82 -5.18 10.20
C ARG A 97 4.36 -3.95 9.40
N GLY A 98 5.27 -3.01 9.16
CA GLY A 98 5.05 -1.77 8.41
C GLY A 98 5.39 -1.87 6.92
N ARG A 99 6.01 -2.96 6.46
CA ARG A 99 6.29 -3.13 5.03
C ARG A 99 5.01 -3.22 4.20
N SER A 100 5.01 -2.50 3.08
CA SER A 100 3.93 -2.54 2.09
C SER A 100 4.01 -3.82 1.25
N PHE A 101 2.88 -4.50 1.07
CA PHE A 101 2.73 -5.68 0.21
C PHE A 101 3.24 -5.43 -1.20
N PHE A 102 2.89 -4.28 -1.78
CA PHE A 102 3.28 -3.92 -3.15
C PHE A 102 4.75 -3.54 -3.26
N ALA A 103 5.34 -2.97 -2.20
CA ALA A 103 6.77 -2.71 -2.14
C ALA A 103 7.60 -4.00 -2.04
N LEU A 104 6.99 -5.10 -1.57
CA LEU A 104 7.61 -6.42 -1.50
C LEU A 104 7.42 -7.24 -2.78
N GLY A 105 6.96 -6.63 -3.87
CA GLY A 105 6.69 -7.31 -5.15
C GLY A 105 5.30 -7.93 -5.26
N GLY A 106 4.40 -7.67 -4.31
CA GLY A 106 3.01 -8.06 -4.39
C GLY A 106 2.25 -7.35 -5.52
N ASP A 107 1.24 -8.01 -6.07
CA ASP A 107 0.35 -7.47 -7.09
C ASP A 107 -1.13 -7.77 -6.78
N SER A 108 -2.05 -7.33 -7.64
CA SER A 108 -3.49 -7.57 -7.43
C SER A 108 -3.90 -9.05 -7.44
N LEU A 109 -3.19 -9.89 -8.19
CA LEU A 109 -3.48 -11.31 -8.26
C LEU A 109 -3.01 -12.01 -6.98
N LEU A 110 -1.81 -11.67 -6.49
CA LEU A 110 -1.29 -12.12 -5.20
C LEU A 110 -2.17 -11.61 -4.05
N ALA A 111 -2.67 -10.38 -4.09
CA ALA A 111 -3.60 -9.84 -3.10
C ALA A 111 -4.93 -10.61 -3.08
N THR A 112 -5.45 -11.00 -4.25
CA THR A 112 -6.66 -11.83 -4.35
C THR A 112 -6.43 -13.23 -3.77
N ARG A 113 -5.28 -13.84 -4.08
CA ARG A 113 -4.87 -15.12 -3.47
C ARG A 113 -4.72 -15.01 -1.96
N PHE A 114 -4.12 -13.93 -1.48
CA PHE A 114 -3.97 -13.64 -0.06
C PHE A 114 -5.33 -13.61 0.65
N ALA A 115 -6.32 -12.89 0.13
CA ALA A 115 -7.67 -12.84 0.71
C ALA A 115 -8.33 -14.22 0.82
N ASP A 116 -8.21 -15.07 -0.21
CA ASP A 116 -8.75 -16.44 -0.16
C ASP A 116 -7.99 -17.33 0.84
N ILE A 117 -6.67 -17.16 0.99
CA ILE A 117 -5.89 -17.89 2.01
C ILE A 117 -6.27 -17.43 3.42
N VAL A 118 -6.45 -16.13 3.65
CA VAL A 118 -6.94 -15.58 4.93
C VAL A 118 -8.27 -16.22 5.30
N ARG A 119 -9.23 -16.25 4.37
CA ARG A 119 -10.53 -16.90 4.59
C ARG A 119 -10.39 -18.37 4.96
N ARG A 120 -9.56 -19.12 4.24
CA ARG A 120 -9.42 -20.58 4.45
C ARG A 120 -8.60 -20.95 5.69
N ARG A 121 -7.52 -20.23 5.97
CA ARG A 121 -6.57 -20.56 7.06
C ARG A 121 -6.91 -19.87 8.38
N LEU A 122 -7.46 -18.66 8.32
CA LEU A 122 -7.77 -17.84 9.50
C LEU A 122 -9.27 -17.78 9.81
N GLY A 123 -10.14 -18.24 8.89
CA GLY A 123 -11.58 -18.23 9.09
C GLY A 123 -12.17 -16.81 9.16
N ALA A 124 -11.48 -15.84 8.56
CA ALA A 124 -11.86 -14.43 8.61
C ALA A 124 -11.91 -13.83 7.21
N GLU A 125 -12.69 -12.77 7.03
CA GLU A 125 -12.75 -12.02 5.77
C GLU A 125 -11.74 -10.87 5.80
N LEU A 126 -11.19 -10.57 4.63
CA LEU A 126 -10.30 -9.43 4.42
C LEU A 126 -10.98 -8.45 3.48
N SER A 127 -11.45 -7.33 4.02
CA SER A 127 -11.92 -6.22 3.19
C SER A 127 -10.83 -5.72 2.23
N MET A 128 -10.97 -6.06 0.94
CA MET A 128 -10.03 -5.61 -0.09
C MET A 128 -9.91 -4.09 -0.16
N ARG A 129 -11.01 -3.36 0.10
CA ARG A 129 -10.99 -1.90 0.18
C ARG A 129 -10.03 -1.40 1.26
N ARG A 130 -10.04 -2.01 2.45
CA ARG A 130 -9.14 -1.64 3.55
C ARG A 130 -7.72 -2.11 3.30
N PHE A 131 -7.55 -3.30 2.71
CA PHE A 131 -6.25 -3.80 2.29
C PHE A 131 -5.52 -2.82 1.37
N PHE A 132 -6.18 -2.33 0.31
CA PHE A 132 -5.55 -1.37 -0.61
C PHE A 132 -5.32 0.01 0.02
N ALA A 133 -6.06 0.39 1.06
CA ALA A 133 -5.85 1.64 1.77
C ALA A 133 -4.61 1.60 2.67
N THR A 134 -4.37 0.48 3.33
CA THR A 134 -3.22 0.27 4.23
C THR A 134 -2.62 -1.13 3.98
N PRO A 135 -1.85 -1.31 2.89
CA PRO A 135 -1.38 -2.63 2.45
C PRO A 135 -0.15 -3.09 3.25
N THR A 136 -0.21 -3.04 4.58
CA THR A 136 0.84 -3.50 5.50
C THR A 136 0.32 -4.64 6.36
N ILE A 137 1.19 -5.43 6.98
CA ILE A 137 0.76 -6.51 7.90
C ILE A 137 -0.11 -5.94 9.03
N ALA A 138 0.30 -4.83 9.64
CA ALA A 138 -0.47 -4.16 10.69
C ALA A 138 -1.85 -3.69 10.17
N GLY A 139 -1.89 -3.08 8.97
CA GLY A 139 -3.15 -2.65 8.35
C GLY A 139 -4.08 -3.82 8.00
N CYS A 140 -3.52 -4.95 7.58
CA CYS A 140 -4.27 -6.18 7.31
C CYS A 140 -4.87 -6.76 8.59
N ALA A 141 -4.10 -6.80 9.68
CA ALA A 141 -4.57 -7.28 10.97
C ALA A 141 -5.73 -6.41 11.50
N GLU A 142 -5.65 -5.08 11.33
CA GLU A 142 -6.75 -4.17 11.65
C GLU A 142 -7.97 -4.41 10.76
N ALA A 143 -7.78 -4.61 9.45
CA ALA A 143 -8.87 -4.88 8.52
C ALA A 143 -9.63 -6.17 8.88
N ILE A 144 -8.89 -7.24 9.21
CA ILE A 144 -9.45 -8.55 9.59
C ILE A 144 -10.13 -8.49 10.98
N GLY A 145 -9.48 -7.85 11.95
CA GLY A 145 -9.97 -7.78 13.33
C GLY A 145 -11.30 -7.03 13.48
N GLN A 146 -11.62 -6.13 12.56
CA GLN A 146 -12.91 -5.44 12.51
C GLN A 146 -14.05 -6.32 11.96
N GLU A 147 -13.73 -7.33 11.15
CA GLU A 147 -14.71 -8.24 10.53
C GLU A 147 -15.05 -9.42 11.44
N ILE A 148 -14.12 -9.84 12.30
CA ILE A 148 -14.39 -10.78 13.40
C ILE A 148 -15.38 -10.18 14.42
N GLY A 149 -15.54 -8.86 14.43
CA GLY A 149 -16.49 -8.12 15.27
C GLY A 149 -17.89 -7.94 14.69
N ASP A 150 -18.16 -8.38 13.45
CA ASP A 150 -19.47 -8.21 12.80
C ASP A 150 -19.94 -9.53 12.15
N PRO A 151 -20.68 -10.37 12.88
CA PRO A 151 -21.26 -11.57 12.31
C PRO A 151 -22.48 -11.18 11.45
N HIS A 152 -22.28 -11.10 10.14
CA HIS A 152 -23.30 -11.08 9.09
C HIS A 152 -24.25 -9.87 9.06
N SER A 153 -23.85 -8.78 8.39
CA SER A 153 -24.79 -7.93 7.66
C SER A 153 -24.87 -8.33 6.19
N HIS A 154 -25.28 -9.58 5.95
CA HIS A 154 -25.99 -9.94 4.72
C HIS A 154 -27.44 -10.18 5.12
N GLU A 155 -28.26 -9.12 5.09
CA GLU A 155 -29.72 -9.30 5.11
C GLU A 155 -30.10 -10.10 3.87
N VAL A 156 -30.60 -11.29 4.13
CA VAL A 156 -31.24 -12.18 3.17
C VAL A 156 -32.63 -11.59 2.91
N GLU A 157 -32.83 -10.94 1.76
CA GLU A 157 -34.18 -10.66 1.26
C GLU A 157 -34.74 -11.94 0.65
N GLU A 158 -35.24 -12.85 1.49
CA GLU A 158 -36.21 -13.87 1.09
C GLU A 158 -37.63 -13.38 1.39
N GLY A 159 -38.39 -13.12 0.31
CA GLY A 159 -39.79 -13.52 0.19
C GLY A 159 -40.87 -12.52 0.60
N VAL A 160 -41.60 -12.01 -0.41
CA VAL A 160 -43.03 -12.25 -0.67
C VAL A 160 -43.62 -11.06 -1.44
N LEU A 161 -43.92 -11.27 -2.73
CA LEU A 161 -45.29 -11.29 -3.28
C LEU A 161 -45.27 -11.90 -4.69
#